data_AF-B6W8F1-F1
#
_entry.id   AF-B6W8F1-F1
#
_cell.length_a   1.000
_cell.length_b   1.000
_cell.length_c   1.000
_cell.angle_alpha   90.00
_cell.angle_beta   90.00
_cell.angle_gamma   90.00
#
_symmetry.space_group_name_H-M   'P 1'
#
loop_
_entity.id
_entity.type
_entity.pdbx_description
1 polymer ?
#
loop_
_entity_poly.entity_id
_entity_poly.type
_entity_poly.pdbx_seq_one_letter_code
_entity_poly.pdbx_strand_id
1 'polypeptide(L)' 'MQRDKKNLEAIMKNDMLKIDMDYPLEDIVVDIQDAKIPICVVDGEIFKGIIIKGTVLAALSKDEVDDE' A
#
# COMPACT_ATOMS: atom_id res chain seq x y z
N MET A 1 6.80 24.89 23.54
CA MET A 1 7.96 24.87 22.62
C MET A 1 7.91 23.55 21.86
N GLN A 2 7.57 23.57 20.57
CA GLN A 2 7.71 22.39 19.71
C GLN A 2 9.21 22.13 19.55
N ARG A 3 9.69 20.96 19.96
CA ARG A 3 11.07 20.54 19.72
C ARG A 3 11.19 20.29 18.22
N ASP A 4 12.05 21.04 17.54
CA ASP A 4 12.44 20.73 16.16
C ASP A 4 12.85 19.25 16.10
N LYS A 5 12.08 18.45 15.37
CA LYS A 5 12.41 17.05 15.11
C LYS A 5 13.57 17.04 14.13
N LYS A 6 14.79 16.96 14.65
CA LYS A 6 16.05 17.00 13.87
C LYS A 6 16.43 15.65 13.25
N ASN A 7 15.64 14.61 13.50
CA ASN A 7 15.90 13.24 13.07
C ASN A 7 14.67 12.65 12.37
N LEU A 8 14.91 11.91 11.29
CA LEU A 8 13.87 11.35 10.42
C LEU A 8 12.99 10.36 11.17
N GLU A 9 13.58 9.58 12.07
CA GLU A 9 12.90 8.57 12.88
C GLU A 9 11.80 9.20 13.76
N ALA A 10 11.96 10.47 14.16
CA ALA A 10 10.94 11.15 14.95
C ALA A 10 9.71 11.55 14.12
N ILE A 11 9.80 11.62 12.80
CA ILE A 11 8.67 11.93 11.90
C ILE A 11 8.14 10.73 11.13
N MET A 12 8.89 9.62 11.08
CA MET A 12 8.47 8.39 10.42
C MET A 12 7.29 7.74 11.13
N LYS A 13 6.33 7.27 10.33
CA LYS A 13 5.24 6.39 10.77
C LYS A 13 5.53 4.99 10.23
N ASN A 14 5.49 4.00 11.11
CA ASN A 14 5.88 2.62 10.81
C ASN A 14 4.69 1.64 10.84
N ASP A 15 3.47 2.17 10.87
CA ASP A 15 2.20 1.44 10.94
C ASP A 15 1.68 1.03 9.55
N MET A 16 2.55 0.92 8.55
CA MET A 16 2.18 0.44 7.22
C MET A 16 1.87 -1.05 7.25
N LEU A 17 0.71 -1.41 6.69
CA LEU A 17 0.38 -2.81 6.40
C LEU A 17 1.41 -3.37 5.42
N LYS A 18 1.92 -4.55 5.73
CA LYS A 18 2.84 -5.30 4.87
C LYS A 18 2.17 -6.59 4.45
N ILE A 19 2.22 -6.89 3.15
CA ILE A 19 1.67 -8.12 2.57
C ILE A 19 2.75 -8.81 1.72
N ASP A 20 2.66 -10.13 1.60
CA ASP A 20 3.53 -10.91 0.72
C ASP A 20 3.05 -10.87 -0.74
N MET A 21 3.92 -11.32 -1.66
CA MET A 21 3.63 -11.35 -3.11
C MET A 21 2.47 -12.27 -3.50
N ASP A 22 2.10 -13.24 -2.65
CA ASP A 22 1.01 -14.20 -2.88
C ASP A 22 -0.31 -13.78 -2.21
N TYR A 23 -0.36 -12.57 -1.63
CA TYR A 23 -1.53 -12.06 -0.95
C TYR A 23 -2.72 -11.87 -1.92
N PRO A 24 -3.92 -12.39 -1.60
CA PRO A 24 -5.04 -12.39 -2.55
C PRO A 24 -5.50 -10.99 -2.95
N LEU A 25 -5.77 -10.80 -4.25
CA LEU A 25 -6.22 -9.51 -4.79
C LEU A 25 -7.52 -9.01 -4.12
N GLU A 26 -8.47 -9.91 -3.87
CA GLU A 26 -9.74 -9.58 -3.21
C GLU A 26 -9.52 -8.96 -1.82
N ASP A 27 -8.57 -9.51 -1.07
CA ASP A 27 -8.19 -8.99 0.25
C ASP A 27 -7.50 -7.62 0.12
N ILE A 28 -6.66 -7.42 -0.91
CA ILE A 28 -6.05 -6.11 -1.21
C ILE A 28 -7.14 -5.05 -1.46
N VAL A 29 -8.21 -5.41 -2.18
CA VAL A 29 -9.31 -4.48 -2.47
C VAL A 29 -10.05 -4.08 -1.19
N VAL A 30 -10.25 -5.01 -0.26
CA VAL A 30 -10.86 -4.72 1.04
C VAL A 30 -9.95 -3.82 1.87
N ASP A 31 -8.68 -4.18 2.03
CA ASP A 31 -7.74 -3.44 2.87
C ASP A 31 -7.49 -2.02 2.36
N ILE A 32 -7.40 -1.84 1.04
CA ILE A 32 -7.08 -0.53 0.45
C ILE A 32 -8.24 0.46 0.57
N GLN A 33 -9.49 0.01 0.76
CA GLN A 33 -10.67 0.90 0.92
C GLN A 33 -10.51 1.82 2.13
N ASP A 34 -10.08 1.30 3.27
CA ASP A 34 -9.91 2.08 4.51
C ASP A 34 -8.47 2.59 4.72
N ALA A 35 -7.53 2.12 3.90
CA ALA A 35 -6.13 2.52 4.00
C ALA A 35 -5.93 4.03 3.79
N LYS A 36 -5.34 4.68 4.80
CA LYS A 36 -4.90 6.09 4.75
C LYS A 36 -3.46 6.26 4.24
N ILE A 37 -2.71 5.17 4.24
CA ILE A 37 -1.31 5.08 3.81
C ILE A 37 -1.17 3.88 2.86
N PRO A 38 -0.17 3.89 1.96
CA PRO A 38 0.04 2.77 1.03
C PRO A 38 0.30 1.45 1.74
N ILE A 39 -0.04 0.35 1.07
CA ILE A 39 0.30 -1.01 1.52
C ILE A 39 1.69 -1.34 0.98
N CYS A 40 2.57 -1.88 1.82
CA CYS A 40 3.88 -2.37 1.40
C CYS A 40 3.80 -3.82 0.93
N VAL A 41 4.42 -4.10 -0.21
CA VAL A 41 4.57 -5.46 -0.73
C VAL A 41 5.98 -5.95 -0.49
N VAL A 42 6.11 -7.11 0.12
CA VAL A 42 7.38 -7.75 0.44
C VAL A 42 7.42 -9.17 -0.12
N ASP A 43 8.63 -9.73 -0.17
CA ASP A 43 8.92 -11.13 -0.49
C ASP A 43 9.91 -11.58 0.58
N GLY A 44 9.35 -12.12 1.66
CA GLY A 44 10.06 -12.21 2.94
C GLY A 44 10.52 -10.84 3.44
N GLU A 45 11.84 -10.65 3.56
CA GLU A 45 12.44 -9.39 4.06
C GLU A 45 12.74 -8.36 2.94
N ILE A 46 12.51 -8.72 1.68
CA ILE A 46 12.84 -7.86 0.54
C ILE A 46 11.62 -7.01 0.18
N PHE A 47 11.77 -5.69 0.25
CA PHE A 47 10.76 -4.76 -0.23
C PHE A 47 10.65 -4.79 -1.75
N LYS A 48 9.43 -5.02 -2.27
CA LYS A 48 9.15 -5.10 -3.71
C LYS A 48 8.45 -3.87 -4.24
N GLY A 49 7.66 -3.19 -3.42
CA GLY A 49 6.96 -1.98 -3.84
C GLY A 49 5.84 -1.59 -2.91
N ILE A 50 5.02 -0.64 -3.38
CA ILE A 50 3.81 -0.21 -2.69
C ILE A 50 2.58 -0.37 -3.58
N ILE A 51 1.44 -0.56 -2.94
CA ILE A 51 0.13 -0.51 -3.57
C ILE A 51 -0.60 0.73 -3.03
N ILE A 52 -1.17 1.52 -3.94
CA ILE A 52 -1.99 2.68 -3.61
C ILE A 52 -3.42 2.49 -4.12
N LYS A 53 -4.39 3.08 -3.43
CA LYS A 53 -5.83 2.99 -3.77
C LYS A 53 -6.12 3.28 -5.23
N GLY A 54 -5.54 4.36 -5.77
CA GLY A 54 -5.77 4.77 -7.15
C GLY A 54 -5.29 3.74 -8.18
N THR A 55 -4.18 3.04 -7.93
CA THR A 55 -3.67 2.04 -8.88
C THR A 55 -4.49 0.77 -8.87
N VAL A 56 -5.02 0.37 -7.71
CA VAL A 56 -5.94 -0.78 -7.62
C VAL A 56 -7.22 -0.48 -8.38
N LEU A 57 -7.86 0.66 -8.11
CA LEU A 57 -9.08 1.05 -8.83
C LEU A 57 -8.86 1.18 -10.34
N ALA A 58 -7.75 1.79 -10.77
CA ALA A 58 -7.41 1.91 -12.19
C ALA A 58 -7.18 0.54 -12.85
N ALA A 59 -6.57 -0.42 -12.15
CA ALA A 59 -6.38 -1.77 -12.67
C ALA A 59 -7.72 -2.51 -12.82
N LEU A 60 -8.59 -2.46 -11.81
CA LEU A 60 -9.92 -3.08 -11.87
C LEU A 60 -10.79 -2.48 -12.97
N SER A 61 -10.78 -1.14 -13.11
CA SER A 61 -11.52 -0.46 -14.18
C SER A 61 -10.97 -0.78 -15.57
N LYS A 62 -9.72 -1.25 -15.68
CA LYS A 62 -9.14 -1.68 -16.95
C LYS A 62 -9.59 -3.10 -17.31
N ASP A 63 -9.60 -4.01 -16.34
CA ASP A 63 -10.07 -5.39 -16.56
C ASP A 63 -11.56 -5.42 -16.94
N GLU A 64 -12.37 -4.46 -16.49
CA GLU A 64 -13.79 -4.34 -16.87
C GLU A 64 -14.04 -3.80 -18.30
N VAL A 65 -13.03 -3.22 -18.97
CA VAL A 65 -13.19 -2.62 -20.32
C VAL A 65 -12.50 -3.40 -21.44
N ASP A 66 -11.74 -4.46 -21.12
CA ASP A 66 -11.10 -5.33 -22.13
C ASP A 66 -12.02 -6.49 -22.61
N ASP A 67 -13.33 -6.42 -22.31
CA ASP A 67 -14.40 -7.21 -22.96
C ASP A 67 -14.88 -6.52 -24.27
N GLU A 68 -13.99 -6.32 -25.25
CA GLU A 68 -14.33 -6.12 -26.68
C GLU A 68 -13.14 -6.33 -27.64
#